data_AF-A0AA44Z169-F1
#
_entry.id   AF-A0AA44Z169-F1
#
_cell.length_a   1.000
_cell.length_b   1.000
_cell.length_c   1.000
_cell.angle_alpha   90.00
_cell.angle_beta   90.00
_cell.angle_gamma   90.00
#
_symmetry.space_group_name_H-M   'P 1'
#
loop_
_entity.id
_entity.type
_entity.pdbx_description
1 polymer ?
#
loop_
_entity_poly.entity_id
_entity_poly.type
_entity_poly.pdbx_seq_one_letter_code
_entity_poly.pdbx_strand_id
1 'polypeptide(L)' 'MIASLRFSAPGDSEPVSLRGNFQVKTFDTKRRILRLIYTGNDTRVPPFTLVVLANRSTLSVNGKQINSSFVWEM' A
#
# COMPACT_ATOMS: atom_id res chain seq x y z
N MET A 1 8.22 -10.51 5.22
CA MET A 1 8.56 -9.88 3.92
C MET A 1 7.27 -9.74 3.13
N ILE A 2 7.06 -8.63 2.39
CA ILE A 2 5.90 -8.47 1.51
C ILE A 2 6.36 -8.79 0.09
N ALA A 3 5.75 -9.78 -0.55
CA ALA A 3 6.15 -10.26 -1.88
C ALA A 3 5.60 -9.36 -3.01
N SER A 4 4.38 -8.85 -2.86
CA SER A 4 3.71 -8.04 -3.87
C SER A 4 2.65 -7.13 -3.28
N LEU A 5 2.34 -6.06 -4.01
CA LEU A 5 1.16 -5.22 -3.79
C LEU A 5 0.32 -5.20 -5.06
N ARG A 6 -1.00 -5.19 -4.93
CA ARG A 6 -1.92 -4.89 -6.03
C ARG A 6 -2.48 -3.49 -5.86
N PHE A 7 -2.41 -2.69 -6.92
CA PHE A 7 -2.95 -1.33 -6.95
C PHE A 7 -4.03 -1.24 -8.01
N SER A 8 -5.21 -0.74 -7.62
CA SER A 8 -6.35 -0.49 -8.52
C SER A 8 -6.81 0.94 -8.34
N ALA A 9 -6.97 1.67 -9.45
CA ALA A 9 -7.76 2.88 -9.45
C ALA A 9 -9.25 2.53 -9.34
N PRO A 10 -10.10 3.46 -8.87
CA PRO A 10 -11.54 3.25 -8.87
C PRO A 10 -12.06 2.96 -10.28
N GLY A 11 -12.75 1.83 -10.45
CA GLY A 11 -13.28 1.40 -11.74
C GLY A 11 -12.36 0.49 -12.56
N ASP A 12 -11.13 0.24 -12.12
CA ASP A 12 -10.22 -0.69 -12.82
C ASP A 12 -10.72 -2.14 -12.70
N SER A 13 -10.81 -2.83 -13.82
CA SER A 13 -11.06 -4.28 -13.87
C SER A 13 -9.80 -5.11 -13.60
N GLU A 14 -8.61 -4.54 -13.82
CA GLU A 14 -7.34 -5.24 -13.71
C GLU A 14 -6.35 -4.48 -12.80
N PRO A 15 -6.03 -5.00 -11.59
CA PRO A 15 -5.04 -4.39 -10.72
C PRO A 15 -3.62 -4.46 -11.29
N VAL A 16 -2.85 -3.40 -11.13
CA VAL A 16 -1.41 -3.42 -11.39
C VAL A 16 -0.69 -4.13 -10.24
N SER A 17 0.09 -5.15 -10.57
CA SER A 17 0.91 -5.89 -9.59
C SER A 17 2.30 -5.28 -9.47
N LEU A 18 2.60 -4.72 -8.30
CA LEU A 18 3.94 -4.25 -7.92
C LEU A 18 4.68 -5.38 -7.21
N ARG A 19 5.90 -5.70 -7.64
CA ARG A 19 6.75 -6.77 -7.11
C ARG A 19 8.15 -6.25 -6.85
N GLY A 20 8.56 -6.14 -5.59
CA GLY A 20 9.92 -5.74 -5.20
C GLY A 20 10.32 -4.30 -5.53
N ASN A 21 9.47 -3.50 -6.17
CA ASN A 21 9.71 -2.11 -6.55
C ASN A 21 9.13 -1.09 -5.55
N PHE A 22 8.85 -1.52 -4.31
CA PHE A 22 8.41 -0.68 -3.21
C PHE A 22 9.29 -0.91 -1.97
N GLN A 23 9.39 0.11 -1.13
CA GLN A 23 10.18 0.07 0.10
C GLN A 23 9.28 -0.23 1.29
N VAL A 24 9.54 -1.33 2.00
CA VAL A 24 8.91 -1.63 3.28
C VAL A 24 9.76 -1.00 4.38
N LYS A 25 9.26 0.06 5.04
CA LYS A 25 9.95 0.72 6.15
C LYS A 25 9.68 0.03 7.48
N THR A 26 8.48 -0.50 7.67
CA THR A 26 8.09 -1.25 8.85
C THR A 26 7.07 -2.30 8.46
N PHE A 27 7.23 -3.52 8.98
CA PHE A 27 6.25 -4.60 8.86
C PHE A 27 6.31 -5.45 10.12
N ASP A 28 5.44 -5.14 11.07
CA ASP A 28 5.31 -5.82 12.36
C ASP A 28 3.88 -6.34 12.47
N THR A 29 3.70 -7.64 12.26
CA THR A 29 2.38 -8.29 12.32
C THR A 29 1.87 -8.47 13.74
N LYS A 30 2.77 -8.55 14.73
CA LYS A 30 2.40 -8.66 16.15
C LYS A 30 1.81 -7.35 16.65
N ARG A 31 2.44 -6.23 16.30
CA ARG A 31 1.97 -4.88 16.63
C ARG A 31 0.96 -4.32 15.61
N ARG A 32 0.73 -5.04 14.50
CA ARG A 32 -0.14 -4.65 13.38
C ARG A 32 0.23 -3.28 12.80
N ILE A 33 1.51 -3.13 12.45
CA ILE A 33 2.08 -1.92 11.86
C ILE A 33 2.66 -2.25 10.49
N LEU A 34 2.21 -1.54 9.45
CA LEU A 34 2.82 -1.55 8.13
C LEU A 34 3.12 -0.12 7.70
N ARG A 35 4.32 0.13 7.20
CA ARG A 35 4.66 1.35 6.47
C ARG A 35 5.38 0.99 5.19
N LEU A 36 4.77 1.36 4.06
CA LEU A 36 5.28 1.09 2.73
C LEU A 36 5.30 2.38 1.91
N ILE A 37 6.37 2.54 1.13
CA ILE A 37 6.58 3.69 0.24
C ILE A 37 6.82 3.15 -1.16
N TYR A 38 6.10 3.69 -2.13
CA TYR A 38 6.30 3.43 -3.54
C TYR A 38 6.64 4.73 -4.26
N THR A 39 7.78 4.75 -4.97
CA THR A 39 8.35 5.97 -5.56
C THR A 39 7.91 6.22 -7.00
N GLY A 40 7.06 5.37 -7.59
CA GLY A 40 6.54 5.60 -8.95
C GLY A 40 7.40 5.06 -10.08
N ASN A 41 8.12 3.95 -9.89
CA ASN A 41 9.00 3.38 -10.93
C ASN A 41 8.22 2.80 -12.14
N ASP A 42 6.95 2.44 -11.95
CA ASP A 42 5.98 2.02 -12.96
C ASP A 42 4.96 3.16 -13.16
N THR A 43 4.88 3.69 -14.38
CA THR A 43 4.08 4.87 -14.73
C THR A 43 2.56 4.65 -14.64
N ARG A 44 2.12 3.39 -14.58
CA ARG A 44 0.70 3.03 -14.39
C ARG A 44 0.22 3.28 -12.98
N VAL A 45 1.14 3.45 -12.02
CA VAL A 45 0.82 3.65 -10.61
C VAL A 45 1.46 4.94 -10.12
N PRO A 46 0.68 5.90 -9.60
CA PRO A 46 1.25 7.10 -9.01
C PRO A 46 2.10 6.75 -7.77
N PRO A 47 3.12 7.54 -7.42
CA PRO A 47 3.80 7.40 -6.13
C PRO A 47 2.80 7.45 -4.97
N PHE A 48 2.99 6.59 -3.97
CA PHE A 48 2.12 6.57 -2.81
C PHE A 48 2.85 6.13 -1.54
N THR A 49 2.26 6.45 -0.40
CA THR A 49 2.63 5.91 0.90
C THR A 49 1.42 5.21 1.52
N LEU A 50 1.60 3.96 1.94
CA LEU A 50 0.60 3.22 2.71
C LEU A 50 1.09 3.07 4.15
N VAL A 51 0.28 3.54 5.09
CA VAL A 51 0.48 3.33 6.53
C VAL A 51 -0.70 2.53 7.07
N VAL A 52 -0.43 1.47 7.79
CA VAL A 52 -1.43 0.71 8.55
C VAL A 52 -1.04 0.71 10.01
N LEU A 53 -1.97 1.10 10.87
CA LEU A 53 -1.85 1.04 12.32
C LEU A 53 -3.07 0.30 12.87
N ALA A 54 -2.83 -0.78 13.60
CA ALA A 54 -3.87 -1.67 14.12
C ALA A 54 -4.81 -2.16 12.99
N ASN A 55 -6.04 -1.67 12.92
CA ASN A 55 -7.05 -2.04 11.93
C ASN A 55 -7.44 -0.87 11.01
N ARG A 56 -6.60 0.16 10.91
CA ARG A 56 -6.83 1.33 10.07
C ARG A 56 -5.68 1.50 9.08
N SER A 57 -6.05 1.75 7.83
CA SER A 57 -5.11 2.12 6.77
C SER A 57 -5.29 3.59 6.37
N THR A 58 -4.16 4.21 6.02
CA THR A 58 -4.08 5.53 5.42
C THR A 58 -3.22 5.41 4.17
N LEU A 59 -3.84 5.64 3.01
CA LEU A 59 -3.18 5.72 1.72
C LEU A 59 -3.02 7.19 1.33
N SER A 60 -1.78 7.64 1.21
CA SER A 60 -1.43 8.96 0.68
C SER A 60 -1.02 8.82 -0.78
N VAL A 61 -1.79 9.38 -1.71
CA VAL A 61 -1.57 9.28 -3.15
C VAL A 61 -2.09 10.54 -3.85
N ASN A 62 -1.35 11.09 -4.82
CA ASN A 62 -1.74 12.29 -5.57
C ASN A 62 -2.19 13.48 -4.70
N GLY A 63 -1.48 13.72 -3.58
CA GLY A 63 -1.81 14.80 -2.64
C GLY A 63 -3.09 14.57 -1.82
N LYS A 64 -3.74 13.42 -1.95
CA LYS A 64 -4.94 13.03 -1.19
C LYS A 64 -4.59 11.98 -0.15
N GLN A 65 -5.34 11.99 0.95
CA GLN A 65 -5.32 10.94 1.96
C GLN A 65 -6.64 10.19 1.95
N ILE A 66 -6.57 8.87 1.81
CA ILE A 66 -7.70 7.96 1.83
C ILE A 66 -7.55 7.10 3.08
N ASN A 67 -8.55 7.14 3.96
CA ASN A 67 -8.60 6.34 5.17
C ASN A 67 -9.59 5.20 4.98
N SER A 68 -9.21 3.99 5.39
CA SER A 68 -10.09 2.83 5.35
C SER A 68 -9.85 1.91 6.54
N SER A 69 -10.82 1.06 6.86
CA SER A 69 -10.53 -0.11 7.69
C SER A 69 -9.51 -1.01 6.99
N PHE A 70 -8.76 -1.76 7.77
CA PHE A 70 -7.76 -2.70 7.27
C PHE A 70 -7.90 -4.02 8.01
N VAL A 71 -7.94 -5.10 7.24
CA VAL A 71 -7.99 -6.47 7.73
C VAL A 71 -6.62 -7.09 7.54
N TRP A 72 -6.09 -7.65 8.62
CA TRP A 72 -4.90 -8.50 8.57
C TRP A 72 -5.36 -9.93 8.40
N GLU A 73 -5.22 -10.47 7.19
CA GLU A 73 -5.34 -11.89 6.94
C GLU A 73 -3.94 -12.49 7.02
N MET A 74 -3.76 -13.48 7.90
CA MET A 74 -2.48 -14.15 8.20
C MET A 74 -2.64 -15.65 8.06
#